data_AF-A0A951XPJ7-F1
#
_entry.id   AF-A0A951XPJ7-F1
#
_cell.length_a   1.000
_cell.length_b   1.000
_cell.length_c   1.000
_cell.angle_alpha   90.00
_cell.angle_beta   90.00
_cell.angle_gamma   90.00
#
_symmetry.space_group_name_H-M   'P 1'
#
loop_
_entity.id
_entity.type
_entity.pdbx_description
1 polymer ?
#
loop_
_entity_poly.entity_id
_entity_poly.type
_entity_poly.pdbx_seq_one_letter_code
_entity_poly.pdbx_strand_id
1 'polypeptide(L)'
;MSAMNPMNHFPRLDRWRALTRMAAFSVGLLATLAASAAGAAGDAAALLQEKCGACHLEEKGWQRITNIRKTPEGWDMTLVRMGIWHKVELSRAERKTLVKYLADHQGLAPEESQPHRALIERQPNSVDVSPSEELTQMCGRCHSVGRVALQRRDADEWRKLIHTHVGQFPSIEYSSLGRDRNWFELAQGDLSRRLGELYPLRADAWRKWQAARHAAPTGTWRVAGHRPGWGRYAGYMEVAALGGDRYDVRYELNFDAGNTLTGRGESVVYAGYEWRGAAQLGNLDTLSVFAMSPDGKRMAGRWFLRKADEIGARFEAIRVEAAPAGTILSLSPSLLKAGETTEIRVAGVRLGDRFDFGPGIEVDKMTRISEHEVRLVVSVAGDASVGWRTLGKPDVAARVAVYRQIDRVRVEPEFGYARLGGGTVAPVTAQFEAIAWLDGPDGKPDTDDDVRLGPMDAQWSVDNHDERARADEDARFAGVMEPHGQFIPAPAGPNPARNDLSNTGDLSVVAKVVDGARTVTGTGRLVVAAQRWNTPPLR
;
A
#
# COMPACT_ATOMS: atom_id res chain seq x y z
N MET A 1 -19.70 38.16 -58.12
CA MET A 1 -20.27 39.46 -58.55
C MET A 1 -19.89 40.49 -57.50
N SER A 2 -19.07 41.46 -57.93
CA SER A 2 -18.77 42.82 -57.42
C SER A 2 -18.69 43.09 -55.90
N ALA A 3 -17.81 43.93 -55.38
CA ALA A 3 -16.62 44.63 -55.86
C ALA A 3 -16.04 45.41 -54.65
N MET A 4 -14.73 45.58 -54.62
CA MET A 4 -13.99 46.81 -54.24
C MET A 4 -14.05 47.39 -52.79
N ASN A 5 -12.92 47.18 -52.10
CA ASN A 5 -12.02 48.12 -51.37
C ASN A 5 -12.13 49.64 -51.77
N PRO A 6 -11.47 50.66 -51.13
CA PRO A 6 -10.37 50.66 -50.14
C PRO A 6 -10.27 51.88 -49.14
N MET A 7 -9.09 52.02 -48.48
CA MET A 7 -8.39 53.23 -47.98
C MET A 7 -8.67 53.72 -46.54
N ASN A 8 -7.73 53.60 -45.58
CA ASN A 8 -6.49 54.36 -45.31
C ASN A 8 -6.69 55.72 -44.59
N HIS A 9 -6.22 55.83 -43.33
CA HIS A 9 -5.36 56.95 -42.86
C HIS A 9 -4.91 56.78 -41.38
N PHE A 10 -3.58 56.80 -41.16
CA PHE A 10 -2.85 57.13 -39.91
C PHE A 10 -3.04 58.64 -39.55
N PRO A 11 -2.62 59.25 -38.39
CA PRO A 11 -1.49 58.88 -37.49
C PRO A 11 -1.56 59.26 -35.96
N ARG A 12 -0.55 58.77 -35.21
CA ARG A 12 0.29 59.35 -34.12
C ARG A 12 -0.25 60.19 -32.92
N LEU A 13 0.25 59.73 -31.75
CA LEU A 13 0.86 60.43 -30.59
C LEU A 13 -0.02 61.32 -29.68
N ASP A 14 -0.07 60.97 -28.39
CA ASP A 14 0.51 61.84 -27.35
C ASP A 14 0.75 61.14 -26.00
N ARG A 15 1.90 61.43 -25.40
CA ARG A 15 2.26 61.10 -24.01
C ARG A 15 1.92 62.32 -23.13
N TRP A 16 1.34 62.11 -21.94
CA TRP A 16 1.82 62.68 -20.64
C TRP A 16 0.81 62.50 -19.48
N ARG A 17 1.33 61.97 -18.35
CA ARG A 17 0.96 62.19 -16.92
C ARG A 17 -0.46 61.73 -16.48
N ALA A 18 -0.69 61.04 -15.35
CA ALA A 18 0.00 61.06 -14.07
C ALA A 18 -0.26 59.79 -13.23
N LEU A 19 0.76 59.44 -12.46
CA LEU A 19 0.79 58.79 -11.15
C LEU A 19 -0.49 58.94 -10.30
N THR A 20 -1.06 57.81 -9.85
CA THR A 20 -1.31 57.41 -8.45
C THR A 20 -2.46 56.41 -8.35
N ARG A 21 -2.19 55.27 -7.68
CA ARG A 21 -3.10 54.25 -7.09
C ARG A 21 -2.67 52.81 -7.44
N MET A 22 -1.46 52.44 -7.01
CA MET A 22 -1.11 51.05 -6.70
C MET A 22 -1.00 50.94 -5.19
N ALA A 23 -2.07 50.50 -4.52
CA ALA A 23 -2.06 49.90 -3.18
C ALA A 23 -3.50 49.57 -2.75
N ALA A 24 -4.10 48.51 -3.32
CA ALA A 24 -5.26 47.82 -2.73
C ALA A 24 -5.72 46.62 -3.59
N PHE A 25 -4.81 45.76 -4.06
CA PHE A 25 -5.21 44.50 -4.70
C PHE A 25 -4.18 43.40 -4.42
N SER A 26 -3.95 43.13 -3.13
CA SER A 26 -3.09 42.01 -2.72
C SER A 26 -3.58 41.28 -1.46
N VAL A 27 -4.74 41.66 -0.91
CA VAL A 27 -5.34 40.99 0.27
C VAL A 27 -6.55 40.12 -0.10
N GLY A 28 -7.09 40.24 -1.31
CA GLY A 28 -8.31 39.53 -1.73
C GLY A 28 -8.14 38.06 -2.15
N LEU A 29 -6.92 37.60 -2.46
CA LEU A 29 -6.72 36.24 -3.00
C LEU A 29 -6.41 35.18 -1.92
N LEU A 30 -6.07 35.59 -0.70
CA LEU A 30 -5.87 34.69 0.45
C LEU A 30 -7.17 34.45 1.24
N ALA A 31 -8.15 35.36 1.15
CA ALA A 31 -9.42 35.23 1.87
C ALA A 31 -10.41 34.27 1.18
N THR A 32 -10.36 34.12 -0.14
CA THR A 32 -11.29 33.25 -0.90
C THR A 32 -10.98 31.76 -0.76
N LEU A 33 -9.71 31.38 -0.58
CA LEU A 33 -9.31 29.98 -0.32
C LEU A 33 -9.66 29.52 1.12
N ALA A 34 -9.58 30.42 2.10
CA ALA A 34 -9.97 30.13 3.48
C ALA A 34 -11.50 29.99 3.62
N ALA A 35 -12.27 30.79 2.88
CA ALA A 35 -13.73 30.74 2.89
C ALA A 35 -14.29 29.42 2.31
N SER A 36 -13.65 28.83 1.28
CA SER A 36 -14.10 27.56 0.71
C SER A 36 -13.87 26.34 1.62
N ALA A 37 -12.78 26.33 2.39
CA ALA A 37 -12.50 25.26 3.33
C ALA A 37 -13.39 25.35 4.59
N ALA A 38 -13.64 26.57 5.07
CA ALA A 38 -14.56 26.81 6.18
C ALA A 38 -16.02 26.45 5.82
N GLY A 39 -16.46 26.73 4.59
CA GLY A 39 -17.79 26.34 4.10
C GLY A 39 -17.98 24.81 4.05
N ALA A 40 -17.01 24.08 3.48
CA ALA A 40 -17.09 22.62 3.41
C ALA A 40 -17.02 21.93 4.79
N ALA A 41 -16.29 22.50 5.75
CA ALA A 41 -16.27 22.02 7.13
C ALA A 41 -17.59 22.32 7.87
N GLY A 42 -18.19 23.49 7.65
CA GLY A 42 -19.52 23.84 8.16
C GLY A 42 -20.61 22.90 7.64
N ASP A 43 -20.55 22.55 6.35
CA ASP A 43 -21.48 21.59 5.73
C ASP A 43 -21.33 20.18 6.31
N ALA A 44 -20.10 19.73 6.60
CA ALA A 44 -19.86 18.41 7.18
C ALA A 44 -20.31 18.30 8.64
N ALA A 45 -20.09 19.34 9.46
CA ALA A 45 -20.58 19.38 10.83
C ALA A 45 -22.11 19.41 10.89
N ALA A 46 -22.76 20.20 10.02
CA ALA A 46 -24.22 20.21 9.88
C ALA A 46 -24.76 18.84 9.44
N LEU A 47 -24.08 18.18 8.50
CA LEU A 47 -24.43 16.82 8.06
C LEU A 47 -24.28 15.80 9.20
N LEU A 48 -23.23 15.92 10.03
CA LEU A 48 -23.07 15.07 11.21
C LEU A 48 -24.24 15.25 12.18
N GLN A 49 -24.63 16.49 12.46
CA GLN A 49 -25.80 16.80 13.29
C GLN A 49 -27.08 16.22 12.71
N GLU A 50 -27.34 16.43 11.42
CA GLU A 50 -28.53 15.94 10.73
C GLU A 50 -28.64 14.41 10.79
N LYS A 51 -27.55 13.70 10.50
CA LYS A 51 -27.57 12.24 10.34
C LYS A 51 -27.32 11.47 11.63
N CYS A 52 -26.71 12.09 12.65
CA CYS A 52 -26.30 11.41 13.88
C CYS A 52 -26.94 11.98 15.15
N GLY A 53 -27.46 13.21 15.13
CA GLY A 53 -28.05 13.95 16.27
C GLY A 53 -29.22 13.26 16.97
N ALA A 54 -29.96 12.41 16.26
CA ALA A 54 -31.08 11.68 16.84
C ALA A 54 -30.65 10.60 17.86
N CYS A 55 -29.41 10.11 17.78
CA CYS A 55 -28.93 9.01 18.64
C CYS A 55 -27.65 9.37 19.41
N HIS A 56 -26.79 10.21 18.84
CA HIS A 56 -25.57 10.68 19.47
C HIS A 56 -25.81 12.08 20.01
N LEU A 57 -26.01 12.21 21.32
CA LEU A 57 -26.25 13.51 21.92
C LEU A 57 -24.97 14.36 21.89
N GLU A 58 -25.11 15.63 21.53
CA GLU A 58 -24.04 16.61 21.59
C GLU A 58 -24.08 17.32 22.96
N GLU A 59 -23.05 17.08 23.78
CA GLU A 59 -22.87 17.76 25.07
C GLU A 59 -21.49 18.45 25.09
N LYS A 60 -20.49 17.85 25.76
CA LYS A 60 -19.08 18.28 25.71
C LYS A 60 -18.34 17.65 24.52
N GLY A 61 -19.06 17.45 23.43
CA GLY A 61 -18.72 16.58 22.31
C GLY A 61 -19.81 15.57 22.03
N TRP A 62 -19.70 14.90 20.89
CA TRP A 62 -20.65 13.92 20.40
C TRP A 62 -20.47 12.59 21.13
N GLN A 63 -21.52 12.12 21.82
CA GLN A 63 -21.50 10.83 22.51
C GLN A 63 -20.97 9.73 21.59
N ARG A 64 -20.03 8.91 22.07
CA ARG A 64 -19.24 7.92 21.31
C ARG A 64 -18.30 8.53 20.27
N ILE A 65 -18.80 9.37 19.37
CA ILE A 65 -18.08 9.83 18.18
C ILE A 65 -16.81 10.55 18.59
N THR A 66 -16.87 11.58 19.44
CA THR A 66 -15.70 12.38 19.84
C THR A 66 -14.64 11.57 20.62
N ASN A 67 -15.02 10.43 21.21
CA ASN A 67 -14.14 9.63 22.07
C ASN A 67 -13.44 8.47 21.34
N ILE A 68 -13.38 8.53 20.01
CA ILE A 68 -12.74 7.51 19.19
C ILE A 68 -11.92 8.19 18.09
N ARG A 69 -10.71 7.68 17.80
CA ARG A 69 -9.96 8.02 16.59
C ARG A 69 -9.63 6.79 15.77
N LYS A 70 -9.61 6.91 14.44
CA LYS A 70 -9.41 5.79 13.50
C LYS A 70 -8.76 6.24 12.19
N THR A 71 -8.31 5.29 11.40
CA THR A 71 -7.98 5.50 9.98
C THR A 71 -9.24 5.87 9.17
N PRO A 72 -9.09 6.42 7.93
CA PRO A 72 -10.22 6.65 7.03
C PRO A 72 -11.09 5.39 6.83
N GLU A 73 -10.46 4.25 6.62
CA GLU A 73 -11.15 2.95 6.49
C GLU A 73 -11.92 2.56 7.76
N GLY A 74 -11.38 2.85 8.95
CA GLY A 74 -12.05 2.57 10.22
C GLY A 74 -13.29 3.44 10.46
N TRP A 75 -13.27 4.69 10.02
CA TRP A 75 -14.44 5.57 10.01
C TRP A 75 -15.47 5.13 8.98
N ASP A 76 -15.02 4.78 7.79
CA ASP A 76 -15.86 4.24 6.72
C ASP A 76 -16.63 3.00 7.19
N MET A 77 -15.93 2.04 7.81
CA MET A 77 -16.53 0.85 8.42
C MET A 77 -17.54 1.19 9.53
N THR A 78 -17.30 2.27 10.27
CA THR A 78 -18.21 2.71 11.34
C THR A 78 -19.51 3.27 10.76
N LEU A 79 -19.43 4.12 9.73
CA LEU A 79 -20.60 4.67 9.06
C LEU A 79 -21.40 3.59 8.30
N VAL A 80 -20.72 2.65 7.63
CA VAL A 80 -21.37 1.47 7.03
C VAL A 80 -22.17 0.69 8.06
N ARG A 81 -21.56 0.43 9.22
CA ARG A 81 -22.21 -0.31 10.29
C ARG A 81 -23.46 0.40 10.79
N MET A 82 -23.45 1.73 10.88
CA MET A 82 -24.66 2.50 11.25
C MET A 82 -25.79 2.30 10.23
N GLY A 83 -25.48 2.26 8.93
CA GLY A 83 -26.47 1.94 7.90
C GLY A 83 -26.99 0.50 7.97
N ILE A 84 -26.11 -0.48 8.18
CA ILE A 84 -26.51 -1.91 8.19
C ILE A 84 -27.28 -2.24 9.48
N TRP A 85 -26.73 -1.90 10.65
CA TRP A 85 -27.24 -2.32 11.96
C TRP A 85 -28.32 -1.38 12.50
N HIS A 86 -28.20 -0.09 12.24
CA HIS A 86 -29.07 0.94 12.84
C HIS A 86 -29.88 1.74 11.79
N LYS A 87 -29.81 1.34 10.52
CA LYS A 87 -30.62 1.89 9.41
C LYS A 87 -30.44 3.39 9.18
N VAL A 88 -29.29 3.95 9.53
CA VAL A 88 -28.97 5.34 9.20
C VAL A 88 -28.79 5.47 7.69
N GLU A 89 -29.62 6.30 7.06
CA GLU A 89 -29.56 6.55 5.63
C GLU A 89 -28.48 7.59 5.32
N LEU A 90 -27.46 7.15 4.57
CA LEU A 90 -26.39 7.99 4.05
C LEU A 90 -26.20 7.68 2.57
N SER A 91 -26.32 8.71 1.73
CA SER A 91 -25.86 8.62 0.35
C SER A 91 -24.35 8.39 0.30
N ARG A 92 -23.86 7.92 -0.85
CA ARG A 92 -22.42 7.72 -1.07
C ARG A 92 -21.64 9.03 -0.93
N ALA A 93 -22.22 10.16 -1.31
CA ALA A 93 -21.57 11.48 -1.21
C ALA A 93 -21.47 11.93 0.25
N GLU A 94 -22.59 11.88 0.99
CA GLU A 94 -22.63 12.23 2.42
C GLU A 94 -21.67 11.36 3.23
N ARG A 95 -21.64 10.04 2.98
CA ARG A 95 -20.69 9.13 3.63
C ARG A 95 -19.24 9.54 3.37
N LYS A 96 -18.88 9.88 2.11
CA LYS A 96 -17.52 10.34 1.79
C LYS A 96 -17.18 11.65 2.53
N THR A 97 -18.12 12.58 2.59
CA THR A 97 -17.96 13.85 3.34
C THR A 97 -17.72 13.58 4.82
N LEU A 98 -18.52 12.71 5.46
CA LEU A 98 -18.36 12.35 6.87
C LEU A 98 -17.07 11.56 7.13
N VAL A 99 -16.67 10.64 6.25
CA VAL A 99 -15.37 9.95 6.37
C VAL A 99 -14.22 10.95 6.33
N LYS A 100 -14.25 11.90 5.38
CA LYS A 100 -13.22 12.94 5.28
C LYS A 100 -13.15 13.76 6.57
N TYR A 101 -14.28 14.30 7.00
CA TYR A 101 -14.38 15.09 8.22
C TYR A 101 -13.87 14.32 9.46
N LEU A 102 -14.40 13.12 9.71
CA LEU A 102 -14.02 12.33 10.88
C LEU A 102 -12.55 11.89 10.84
N ALA A 103 -11.99 11.56 9.67
CA ALA A 103 -10.60 11.20 9.55
C ALA A 103 -9.65 12.39 9.76
N ASP A 104 -10.00 13.60 9.34
CA ASP A 104 -9.16 14.77 9.59
C ASP A 104 -9.19 15.22 11.05
N HIS A 105 -10.38 15.20 11.67
CA HIS A 105 -10.55 15.67 13.05
C HIS A 105 -10.20 14.61 14.08
N GLN A 106 -10.38 13.34 13.75
CA GLN A 106 -10.25 12.19 14.65
C GLN A 106 -9.50 11.04 13.96
N GLY A 107 -8.41 11.39 13.28
CA GLY A 107 -7.49 10.48 12.61
C GLY A 107 -6.42 9.88 13.52
N LEU A 108 -5.46 9.21 12.88
CA LEU A 108 -4.24 8.72 13.52
C LEU A 108 -3.05 9.54 13.04
N ALA A 109 -2.04 9.70 13.88
CA ALA A 109 -0.74 10.20 13.44
C ALA A 109 -0.02 9.15 12.59
N PRO A 110 0.95 9.53 11.74
CA PRO A 110 1.73 8.58 10.95
C PRO A 110 2.34 7.45 11.79
N GLU A 111 2.93 7.77 12.95
CA GLU A 111 3.57 6.79 13.84
C GLU A 111 2.55 5.83 14.48
N GLU A 112 1.29 6.27 14.64
CA GLU A 112 0.22 5.46 15.22
C GLU A 112 -0.30 4.38 14.26
N SER A 113 -0.13 4.56 12.96
CA SER A 113 -0.57 3.63 11.92
C SER A 113 0.55 2.79 11.30
N GLN A 114 1.81 3.22 11.46
CA GLN A 114 2.99 2.62 10.84
C GLN A 114 3.08 1.09 11.01
N PRO A 115 2.85 0.50 12.21
CA PRO A 115 3.03 -0.95 12.40
C PRO A 115 2.00 -1.82 11.67
N HIS A 116 0.87 -1.24 11.22
CA HIS A 116 -0.25 -1.97 10.62
C HIS A 116 -0.58 -1.48 9.20
N ARG A 117 0.36 -0.80 8.53
CA ARG A 117 0.20 -0.29 7.16
C ARG A 117 -0.17 -1.37 6.16
N ALA A 118 0.43 -2.56 6.25
CA ALA A 118 0.14 -3.70 5.38
C ALA A 118 -1.37 -4.04 5.30
N LEU A 119 -2.09 -3.90 6.43
CA LEU A 119 -3.54 -4.11 6.49
C LEU A 119 -4.32 -3.05 5.72
N ILE A 120 -3.95 -1.78 5.89
CA ILE A 120 -4.57 -0.63 5.19
C ILE A 120 -4.30 -0.73 3.68
N GLU A 121 -3.08 -1.13 3.33
CA GLU A 121 -2.58 -1.30 1.96
C GLU A 121 -3.07 -2.57 1.27
N ARG A 122 -3.89 -3.37 1.97
CA ARG A 122 -4.49 -4.60 1.45
C ARG A 122 -3.43 -5.58 0.95
N GLN A 123 -2.28 -5.62 1.62
CA GLN A 123 -1.21 -6.54 1.26
C GLN A 123 -1.71 -7.98 1.45
N PRO A 124 -1.69 -8.81 0.39
CA PRO A 124 -2.10 -10.20 0.50
C PRO A 124 -1.08 -10.98 1.34
N ASN A 125 -1.54 -12.05 2.00
CA ASN A 125 -0.69 -13.01 2.70
C ASN A 125 0.30 -12.38 3.69
N SER A 126 -0.05 -11.23 4.29
CA SER A 126 0.71 -10.63 5.38
C SER A 126 0.36 -11.29 6.71
N VAL A 127 1.36 -11.61 7.51
CA VAL A 127 1.17 -12.00 8.91
C VAL A 127 0.72 -10.77 9.70
N ASP A 128 -0.37 -10.92 10.46
CA ASP A 128 -0.88 -9.86 11.30
C ASP A 128 0.06 -9.60 12.49
N VAL A 129 0.27 -8.32 12.79
CA VAL A 129 1.14 -7.91 13.89
C VAL A 129 0.32 -7.83 15.17
N SER A 130 0.69 -8.60 16.18
CA SER A 130 0.04 -8.60 17.48
C SER A 130 1.05 -8.35 18.59
N PRO A 131 0.76 -7.46 19.57
CA PRO A 131 1.70 -7.18 20.66
C PRO A 131 1.69 -8.26 21.75
N SER A 132 0.73 -9.19 21.74
CA SER A 132 0.69 -10.31 22.67
C SER A 132 -0.17 -11.46 22.15
N GLU A 133 0.12 -12.67 22.62
CA GLU A 133 -0.73 -13.83 22.36
C GLU A 133 -2.16 -13.63 22.90
N GLU A 134 -2.31 -12.96 24.05
CA GLU A 134 -3.63 -12.62 24.60
C GLU A 134 -4.47 -11.81 23.61
N LEU A 135 -3.92 -10.76 22.97
CA LEU A 135 -4.68 -9.99 21.97
C LEU A 135 -4.97 -10.82 20.72
N THR A 136 -4.06 -11.70 20.33
CA THR A 136 -4.28 -12.63 19.21
C THR A 136 -5.50 -13.52 19.50
N GLN A 137 -5.57 -14.12 20.70
CA GLN A 137 -6.67 -15.01 21.08
C GLN A 137 -7.98 -14.26 21.35
N MET A 138 -7.93 -13.13 22.07
CA MET A 138 -9.12 -12.40 22.51
C MET A 138 -9.71 -11.50 21.41
N CYS A 139 -8.89 -11.01 20.49
CA CYS A 139 -9.31 -10.01 19.49
C CYS A 139 -8.97 -10.38 18.03
N GLY A 140 -7.91 -11.17 17.80
CA GLY A 140 -7.36 -11.47 16.47
C GLY A 140 -7.96 -12.67 15.75
N ARG A 141 -8.74 -13.51 16.44
CA ARG A 141 -9.25 -14.78 15.88
C ARG A 141 -10.43 -14.65 14.90
N CYS A 142 -11.04 -13.47 14.78
CA CYS A 142 -12.16 -13.21 13.87
C CYS A 142 -11.79 -12.24 12.74
N HIS A 143 -10.98 -11.24 13.06
CA HIS A 143 -10.43 -10.24 12.15
C HIS A 143 -9.04 -9.85 12.66
N SER A 144 -8.25 -9.13 11.86
CA SER A 144 -6.92 -8.71 12.29
C SER A 144 -6.93 -7.94 13.62
N VAL A 145 -5.93 -8.18 14.46
CA VAL A 145 -5.50 -7.33 15.57
C VAL A 145 -5.13 -5.94 15.06
N GLY A 146 -4.59 -5.83 13.84
CA GLY A 146 -4.40 -4.53 13.19
C GLY A 146 -5.67 -3.67 13.13
N ARG A 147 -6.88 -4.25 12.97
CA ARG A 147 -8.14 -3.49 13.05
C ARG A 147 -8.40 -2.89 14.44
N VAL A 148 -7.91 -3.53 15.50
CA VAL A 148 -7.95 -3.00 16.87
C VAL A 148 -6.90 -1.91 17.03
N ALA A 149 -5.65 -2.21 16.65
CA ALA A 149 -4.50 -1.33 16.81
C ALA A 149 -4.57 -0.06 15.95
N LEU A 150 -5.36 -0.04 14.87
CA LEU A 150 -5.65 1.14 14.05
C LEU A 150 -6.82 1.98 14.59
N GLN A 151 -7.03 1.95 15.91
CA GLN A 151 -8.00 2.80 16.61
C GLN A 151 -7.40 3.31 17.91
N ARG A 152 -7.94 4.42 18.41
CA ARG A 152 -7.53 5.02 19.69
C ARG A 152 -8.79 5.38 20.49
N ARG A 153 -8.86 4.92 21.73
CA ARG A 153 -10.01 5.08 22.63
C ARG A 153 -9.54 5.12 24.09
N ASP A 154 -10.37 5.63 24.98
CA ASP A 154 -10.17 5.40 26.41
C ASP A 154 -10.70 4.01 26.82
N ALA A 155 -10.41 3.59 28.05
CA ALA A 155 -10.81 2.28 28.56
C ALA A 155 -12.33 2.08 28.53
N ASP A 156 -13.11 3.13 28.79
CA ASP A 156 -14.58 3.06 28.78
C ASP A 156 -15.13 2.87 27.37
N GLU A 157 -14.57 3.52 26.37
CA GLU A 157 -14.93 3.32 24.95
C GLU A 157 -14.46 1.97 24.40
N TRP A 158 -13.35 1.42 24.91
CA TRP A 158 -12.96 0.03 24.65
C TRP A 158 -13.94 -0.96 25.29
N ARG A 159 -14.33 -0.74 26.55
CA ARG A 159 -15.33 -1.56 27.24
C ARG A 159 -16.66 -1.56 26.49
N LYS A 160 -17.16 -0.40 26.07
CA LYS A 160 -18.38 -0.30 25.23
C LYS A 160 -18.23 -1.06 23.91
N LEU A 161 -17.04 -1.09 23.30
CA LEU A 161 -16.80 -1.90 22.11
C LEU A 161 -16.92 -3.40 22.40
N ILE A 162 -16.46 -3.85 23.57
CA ILE A 162 -16.56 -5.26 23.98
C ILE A 162 -18.03 -5.64 24.21
N HIS A 163 -18.80 -4.81 24.90
CA HIS A 163 -20.26 -4.99 25.00
C HIS A 163 -20.93 -5.04 23.62
N THR A 164 -20.47 -4.22 22.68
CA THR A 164 -20.98 -4.25 21.30
C THR A 164 -20.69 -5.60 20.63
N HIS A 165 -19.50 -6.19 20.83
CA HIS A 165 -19.17 -7.49 20.25
C HIS A 165 -20.02 -8.62 20.82
N VAL A 166 -20.19 -8.70 22.14
CA VAL A 166 -21.03 -9.73 22.76
C VAL A 166 -22.50 -9.53 22.42
N GLY A 167 -22.99 -8.29 22.47
CA GLY A 167 -24.38 -7.98 22.14
C GLY A 167 -24.74 -8.29 20.68
N GLN A 168 -23.81 -8.03 19.75
CA GLN A 168 -24.05 -8.29 18.32
C GLN A 168 -23.76 -9.75 17.92
N PHE A 169 -22.75 -10.36 18.54
CA PHE A 169 -22.28 -11.71 18.24
C PHE A 169 -22.27 -12.54 19.53
N PRO A 170 -23.45 -12.91 20.08
CA PRO A 170 -23.52 -13.58 21.39
C PRO A 170 -22.79 -14.92 21.42
N SER A 171 -22.61 -15.59 20.27
CA SER A 171 -21.82 -16.81 20.16
C SER A 171 -20.31 -16.60 20.30
N ILE A 172 -19.82 -15.36 20.41
CA ILE A 172 -18.38 -15.06 20.50
C ILE A 172 -17.73 -15.79 21.68
N GLU A 173 -18.37 -15.84 22.85
CA GLU A 173 -17.84 -16.51 24.03
C GLU A 173 -18.00 -18.04 23.99
N TYR A 174 -18.79 -18.58 23.06
CA TYR A 174 -18.96 -20.03 22.88
C TYR A 174 -18.04 -20.64 21.83
N SER A 175 -17.35 -19.80 21.05
CA SER A 175 -16.43 -20.23 20.00
C SER A 175 -15.06 -20.65 20.55
N SER A 176 -14.22 -21.25 19.70
CA SER A 176 -12.84 -21.60 20.06
C SER A 176 -12.08 -20.36 20.57
N LEU A 177 -11.29 -20.53 21.62
CA LEU A 177 -10.60 -19.45 22.37
C LEU A 177 -11.55 -18.43 23.04
N GLY A 178 -12.85 -18.71 23.08
CA GLY A 178 -13.84 -18.03 23.92
C GLY A 178 -14.31 -18.92 25.07
N ARG A 179 -14.77 -20.13 24.72
CA ARG A 179 -15.43 -21.06 25.66
C ARG A 179 -14.51 -21.71 26.69
N ASP A 180 -13.20 -21.52 26.55
CA ASP A 180 -12.16 -22.06 27.40
C ASP A 180 -11.87 -21.18 28.64
N ARG A 181 -12.59 -20.04 28.77
CA ARG A 181 -12.38 -19.05 29.84
C ARG A 181 -13.67 -18.27 30.11
N ASN A 182 -13.68 -17.49 31.21
CA ASN A 182 -14.72 -16.49 31.47
C ASN A 182 -14.53 -15.27 30.54
N TRP A 183 -14.76 -15.46 29.24
CA TRP A 183 -14.34 -14.53 28.19
C TRP A 183 -14.85 -13.11 28.42
N PHE A 184 -16.15 -12.95 28.72
CA PHE A 184 -16.74 -11.62 28.88
C PHE A 184 -16.23 -10.88 30.12
N GLU A 185 -16.04 -11.59 31.25
CA GLU A 185 -15.48 -11.02 32.49
C GLU A 185 -14.07 -10.46 32.25
N LEU A 186 -13.20 -11.26 31.65
CA LEU A 186 -11.84 -10.87 31.29
C LEU A 186 -11.83 -9.71 30.29
N ALA A 187 -12.70 -9.77 29.27
CA ALA A 187 -12.77 -8.77 28.22
C ALA A 187 -13.23 -7.40 28.77
N GLN A 188 -14.36 -7.34 29.47
CA GLN A 188 -14.92 -6.07 29.96
C GLN A 188 -14.11 -5.43 31.09
N GLY A 189 -13.32 -6.24 31.81
CA GLY A 189 -12.42 -5.79 32.88
C GLY A 189 -11.04 -5.44 32.35
N ASP A 190 -10.05 -6.28 32.69
CA ASP A 190 -8.62 -6.02 32.50
C ASP A 190 -8.22 -5.74 31.06
N LEU A 191 -8.80 -6.45 30.09
CA LEU A 191 -8.48 -6.26 28.68
C LEU A 191 -8.89 -4.86 28.19
N SER A 192 -10.05 -4.34 28.61
CA SER A 192 -10.50 -2.99 28.23
C SER A 192 -9.57 -1.89 28.75
N ARG A 193 -9.07 -2.04 29.99
CA ARG A 193 -8.07 -1.14 30.59
C ARG A 193 -6.76 -1.20 29.82
N ARG A 194 -6.25 -2.41 29.56
CA ARG A 194 -5.02 -2.65 28.80
C ARG A 194 -5.09 -2.06 27.38
N LEU A 195 -6.22 -2.19 26.69
CA LEU A 195 -6.43 -1.57 25.38
C LEU A 195 -6.42 -0.04 25.46
N GLY A 196 -6.95 0.54 26.54
CA GLY A 196 -6.87 1.99 26.80
C GLY A 196 -5.44 2.48 27.04
N GLU A 197 -4.57 1.66 27.60
CA GLU A 197 -3.14 1.96 27.80
C GLU A 197 -2.32 1.80 26.51
N LEU A 198 -2.56 0.72 25.76
CA LEU A 198 -1.85 0.43 24.50
C LEU A 198 -2.26 1.40 23.38
N TYR A 199 -3.55 1.75 23.33
CA TYR A 199 -4.13 2.54 22.24
C TYR A 199 -4.97 3.71 22.79
N PRO A 200 -4.36 4.65 23.54
CA PRO A 200 -5.07 5.69 24.26
C PRO A 200 -5.68 6.72 23.31
N LEU A 201 -6.90 7.18 23.62
CA LEU A 201 -7.58 8.26 22.90
C LEU A 201 -6.68 9.50 22.79
N ARG A 202 -6.12 9.94 23.93
CA ARG A 202 -5.21 11.08 24.03
C ARG A 202 -3.78 10.60 23.82
N ALA A 203 -3.20 10.94 22.69
CA ALA A 203 -1.82 10.63 22.36
C ALA A 203 -1.06 11.90 21.96
N ASP A 204 0.16 12.05 22.47
CA ASP A 204 1.05 13.17 22.15
C ASP A 204 1.36 13.24 20.65
N ALA A 205 1.52 12.09 19.99
CA ALA A 205 1.76 11.99 18.56
C ALA A 205 0.65 12.69 17.76
N TRP A 206 -0.61 12.38 18.05
CA TRP A 206 -1.76 13.01 17.38
C TRP A 206 -1.87 14.51 17.67
N ARG A 207 -1.69 14.92 18.93
CA ARG A 207 -1.73 16.34 19.29
C ARG A 207 -0.66 17.14 18.54
N LYS A 208 0.57 16.62 18.48
CA LYS A 208 1.67 17.25 17.73
C LYS A 208 1.37 17.26 16.24
N TRP A 209 0.83 16.16 15.69
CA TRP A 209 0.48 16.04 14.29
C TRP A 209 -0.60 17.03 13.86
N GLN A 210 -1.67 17.18 14.64
CA GLN A 210 -2.75 18.15 14.37
C GLN A 210 -2.27 19.61 14.41
N ALA A 211 -1.30 19.91 15.27
CA ALA A 211 -0.74 21.25 15.37
C ALA A 211 0.29 21.56 14.26
N ALA A 212 0.80 20.54 13.57
CA ALA A 212 1.79 20.70 12.52
C ALA A 212 1.14 21.18 11.21
N ARG A 213 1.90 21.96 10.42
CA ARG A 213 1.50 22.28 9.04
C ARG A 213 1.85 21.10 8.14
N HIS A 214 0.86 20.60 7.41
CA HIS A 214 1.07 19.52 6.44
C HIS A 214 1.38 20.09 5.05
N ALA A 215 2.29 19.46 4.34
CA ALA A 215 2.66 19.86 2.98
C ALA A 215 1.67 19.25 1.97
N ALA A 216 1.20 20.06 1.01
CA ALA A 216 0.39 19.56 -0.09
C ALA A 216 1.22 18.59 -0.98
N PRO A 217 0.62 17.52 -1.53
CA PRO A 217 1.30 16.57 -2.41
C PRO A 217 1.60 17.13 -3.81
N THR A 218 1.12 18.33 -4.16
CA THR A 218 1.25 18.93 -5.51
C THR A 218 2.69 19.02 -5.98
N GLY A 219 2.96 18.69 -7.25
CA GLY A 219 4.27 18.74 -7.87
C GLY A 219 4.68 17.40 -8.50
N THR A 220 5.95 17.31 -8.91
CA THR A 220 6.50 16.14 -9.59
C THR A 220 7.22 15.22 -8.62
N TRP A 221 6.90 13.94 -8.70
CA TRP A 221 7.46 12.87 -7.89
C TRP A 221 8.20 11.88 -8.76
N ARG A 222 9.45 11.55 -8.39
CA ARG A 222 10.15 10.39 -8.94
C ARG A 222 9.67 9.16 -8.20
N VAL A 223 9.28 8.13 -8.94
CA VAL A 223 8.66 6.90 -8.42
C VAL A 223 9.56 5.71 -8.70
N ALA A 224 9.61 4.77 -7.75
CA ALA A 224 10.10 3.42 -7.92
C ALA A 224 9.16 2.42 -7.24
N GLY A 225 9.16 1.18 -7.70
CA GLY A 225 8.36 0.13 -7.09
C GLY A 225 8.62 -1.26 -7.65
N HIS A 226 7.84 -2.21 -7.17
CA HIS A 226 7.91 -3.61 -7.58
C HIS A 226 6.53 -4.24 -7.56
N ARG A 227 6.13 -4.86 -8.68
CA ARG A 227 4.90 -5.64 -8.81
C ARG A 227 5.28 -7.12 -8.90
N PRO A 228 4.99 -7.93 -7.88
CA PRO A 228 5.23 -9.36 -7.94
C PRO A 228 4.66 -10.00 -9.23
N GLY A 229 5.46 -10.85 -9.87
CA GLY A 229 5.16 -11.49 -11.16
C GLY A 229 5.37 -10.62 -12.41
N TRP A 230 5.55 -9.30 -12.27
CA TRP A 230 5.87 -8.38 -13.39
C TRP A 230 7.22 -7.67 -13.24
N GLY A 231 7.75 -7.59 -12.01
CA GLY A 231 9.05 -7.03 -11.70
C GLY A 231 9.02 -5.56 -11.26
N ARG A 232 10.21 -4.98 -11.27
CA ARG A 232 10.48 -3.62 -10.82
C ARG A 232 10.06 -2.60 -11.89
N TYR A 233 9.74 -1.39 -11.43
CA TYR A 233 9.45 -0.26 -12.28
C TYR A 233 9.99 1.04 -11.67
N ALA A 234 10.23 2.02 -12.54
CA ALA A 234 10.55 3.39 -12.16
C ALA A 234 9.83 4.36 -13.08
N GLY A 235 9.52 5.56 -12.58
CA GLY A 235 8.62 6.45 -13.30
C GLY A 235 8.44 7.80 -12.66
N TYR A 236 7.36 8.46 -13.05
CA TYR A 236 6.93 9.73 -12.49
C TYR A 236 5.47 9.66 -12.06
N MET A 237 5.17 10.48 -11.06
CA MET A 237 3.82 10.86 -10.69
C MET A 237 3.76 12.38 -10.64
N GLU A 238 2.84 12.96 -11.40
CA GLU A 238 2.53 14.40 -11.36
C GLU A 238 1.23 14.60 -10.59
N VAL A 239 1.24 15.55 -9.64
CA VAL A 239 0.08 15.83 -8.78
C VAL A 239 -0.32 17.30 -8.92
N ALA A 240 -1.57 17.55 -9.30
CA ALA A 240 -2.15 18.89 -9.40
C ALA A 240 -3.36 19.03 -8.46
N ALA A 241 -3.53 20.19 -7.81
CA ALA A 241 -4.66 20.41 -6.91
C ALA A 241 -5.98 20.59 -7.68
N LEU A 242 -7.05 19.98 -7.16
CA LEU A 242 -8.45 20.16 -7.60
C LEU A 242 -9.28 20.98 -6.60
N GLY A 243 -8.61 21.57 -5.60
CA GLY A 243 -9.23 22.30 -4.49
C GLY A 243 -9.58 21.41 -3.29
N GLY A 244 -9.46 21.98 -2.08
CA GLY A 244 -9.46 21.22 -0.83
C GLY A 244 -8.32 20.19 -0.82
N ASP A 245 -8.57 19.02 -0.25
CA ASP A 245 -7.61 17.91 -0.23
C ASP A 245 -7.80 16.91 -1.38
N ARG A 246 -8.21 17.40 -2.55
CA ARG A 246 -8.40 16.59 -3.76
C ARG A 246 -7.38 16.94 -4.82
N TYR A 247 -6.91 15.93 -5.55
CA TYR A 247 -5.85 16.09 -6.53
C TYR A 247 -6.09 15.29 -7.79
N ASP A 248 -5.76 15.88 -8.94
CA ASP A 248 -5.59 15.19 -10.22
C ASP A 248 -4.19 14.59 -10.26
N VAL A 249 -4.07 13.38 -10.77
CA VAL A 249 -2.81 12.64 -10.73
C VAL A 249 -2.54 12.01 -12.08
N ARG A 250 -1.31 12.16 -12.57
CA ARG A 250 -0.83 11.48 -13.79
C ARG A 250 0.36 10.61 -13.46
N TYR A 251 0.44 9.47 -14.11
CA TYR A 251 1.49 8.48 -13.91
C TYR A 251 2.15 8.13 -15.24
N GLU A 252 3.44 7.91 -15.19
CA GLU A 252 4.21 7.22 -16.22
C GLU A 252 5.17 6.26 -15.51
N LEU A 253 4.91 4.95 -15.60
CA LEU A 253 5.65 3.91 -14.89
C LEU A 253 6.29 2.96 -15.91
N ASN A 254 7.62 2.94 -15.95
CA ASN A 254 8.41 2.16 -16.89
C ASN A 254 8.93 0.89 -16.19
N PHE A 255 8.38 -0.27 -16.54
CA PHE A 255 8.82 -1.57 -16.03
C PHE A 255 10.11 -2.02 -16.72
N ASP A 256 10.91 -2.80 -16.01
CA ASP A 256 12.21 -3.25 -16.54
C ASP A 256 12.06 -4.29 -17.66
N ALA A 257 10.91 -4.98 -17.71
CA ALA A 257 10.51 -5.81 -18.85
C ALA A 257 10.22 -4.99 -20.14
N GLY A 258 10.34 -3.66 -20.11
CA GLY A 258 10.15 -2.76 -21.25
C GLY A 258 8.74 -2.17 -21.38
N ASN A 259 7.76 -2.68 -20.63
CA ASN A 259 6.40 -2.17 -20.66
C ASN A 259 6.27 -0.82 -19.95
N THR A 260 5.51 0.10 -20.53
CA THR A 260 5.19 1.40 -19.92
C THR A 260 3.72 1.45 -19.55
N LEU A 261 3.42 1.76 -18.29
CA LEU A 261 2.08 2.07 -17.82
C LEU A 261 1.93 3.57 -17.61
N THR A 262 1.20 4.23 -18.51
CA THR A 262 0.73 5.60 -18.32
C THR A 262 -0.66 5.60 -17.71
N GLY A 263 -1.01 6.63 -16.94
CA GLY A 263 -2.35 6.71 -16.39
C GLY A 263 -2.74 8.05 -15.83
N ARG A 264 -4.04 8.20 -15.56
CA ARG A 264 -4.61 9.37 -14.89
C ARG A 264 -5.63 8.92 -13.84
N GLY A 265 -5.73 9.71 -12.77
CA GLY A 265 -6.66 9.44 -11.70
C GLY A 265 -6.91 10.66 -10.83
N GLU A 266 -7.65 10.42 -9.76
CA GLU A 266 -7.91 11.39 -8.71
C GLU A 266 -7.50 10.80 -7.35
N SER A 267 -7.17 11.67 -6.42
CA SER A 267 -6.88 11.28 -5.03
C SER A 267 -7.47 12.24 -4.02
N VAL A 268 -7.61 11.73 -2.80
CA VAL A 268 -7.93 12.50 -1.60
C VAL A 268 -6.85 12.25 -0.55
N VAL A 269 -6.42 13.30 0.14
CA VAL A 269 -5.54 13.19 1.31
C VAL A 269 -6.36 13.37 2.58
N TYR A 270 -6.28 12.41 3.50
CA TYR A 270 -6.92 12.45 4.82
C TYR A 270 -5.88 12.73 5.89
N ALA A 271 -6.26 13.49 6.92
CA ALA A 271 -5.40 13.82 8.06
C ALA A 271 -4.02 14.40 7.66
N GLY A 272 -3.91 15.00 6.46
CA GLY A 272 -2.68 15.59 5.95
C GLY A 272 -1.62 14.62 5.42
N TYR A 273 -1.82 13.29 5.47
CA TYR A 273 -0.82 12.33 4.97
C TYR A 273 -1.38 11.03 4.37
N GLU A 274 -2.59 10.61 4.72
CA GLU A 274 -3.20 9.38 4.23
C GLU A 274 -3.76 9.60 2.82
N TRP A 275 -3.01 9.18 1.82
CA TRP A 275 -3.41 9.30 0.42
C TRP A 275 -4.30 8.11 0.02
N ARG A 276 -5.45 8.41 -0.58
CA ARG A 276 -6.30 7.43 -1.27
C ARG A 276 -6.57 7.88 -2.69
N GLY A 277 -6.04 7.14 -3.66
CA GLY A 277 -6.23 7.43 -5.07
C GLY A 277 -7.01 6.35 -5.81
N ALA A 278 -7.61 6.74 -6.92
CA ALA A 278 -8.20 5.87 -7.92
C ALA A 278 -7.69 6.31 -9.29
N ALA A 279 -7.15 5.38 -10.08
CA ALA A 279 -6.55 5.70 -11.37
C ALA A 279 -6.76 4.57 -12.39
N GLN A 280 -6.86 4.96 -13.66
CA GLN A 280 -6.66 4.05 -14.79
C GLN A 280 -5.18 4.05 -15.14
N LEU A 281 -4.48 2.93 -14.93
CA LEU A 281 -3.09 2.72 -15.35
C LEU A 281 -3.09 1.78 -16.56
N GLY A 282 -2.98 2.35 -17.77
CA GLY A 282 -3.31 1.63 -19.00
C GLY A 282 -4.76 1.15 -18.98
N ASN A 283 -4.96 -0.16 -19.08
CA ASN A 283 -6.28 -0.80 -18.97
C ASN A 283 -6.65 -1.25 -17.54
N LEU A 284 -5.79 -0.99 -16.55
CA LEU A 284 -5.97 -1.44 -15.17
C LEU A 284 -6.74 -0.38 -14.35
N ASP A 285 -7.89 -0.76 -13.77
CA ASP A 285 -8.59 0.04 -12.76
C ASP A 285 -8.00 -0.21 -11.38
N THR A 286 -7.36 0.82 -10.84
CA THR A 286 -6.53 0.71 -9.64
C THR A 286 -7.01 1.60 -8.51
N LEU A 287 -6.70 1.15 -7.30
CA LEU A 287 -6.72 1.95 -6.09
C LEU A 287 -5.30 2.10 -5.58
N SER A 288 -5.00 3.25 -4.96
CA SER A 288 -3.74 3.50 -4.26
C SER A 288 -3.99 3.87 -2.82
N VAL A 289 -3.17 3.29 -1.93
CA VAL A 289 -3.14 3.55 -0.51
C VAL A 289 -1.71 3.91 -0.16
N PHE A 290 -1.43 5.20 -0.03
CA PHE A 290 -0.10 5.70 0.30
C PHE A 290 -0.12 6.52 1.59
N ALA A 291 1.04 6.69 2.19
CA ALA A 291 1.30 7.58 3.30
C ALA A 291 2.39 8.58 2.89
N MET A 292 2.12 9.86 3.07
CA MET A 292 3.15 10.89 2.98
C MET A 292 3.98 10.91 4.26
N SER A 293 5.27 11.11 4.10
CA SER A 293 6.17 11.42 5.22
C SER A 293 5.80 12.76 5.88
N PRO A 294 6.09 12.93 7.19
CA PRO A 294 5.80 14.17 7.92
C PRO A 294 6.35 15.45 7.27
N ASP A 295 7.50 15.37 6.58
CA ASP A 295 8.10 16.52 5.88
C ASP A 295 7.56 16.75 4.46
N GLY A 296 6.65 15.88 3.99
CA GLY A 296 6.02 15.96 2.68
C GLY A 296 6.95 15.71 1.49
N LYS A 297 8.14 15.16 1.71
CA LYS A 297 9.15 14.91 0.66
C LYS A 297 9.10 13.50 0.10
N ARG A 298 8.59 12.55 0.87
CA ARG A 298 8.44 11.13 0.51
C ARG A 298 7.00 10.67 0.59
N MET A 299 6.66 9.68 -0.24
CA MET A 299 5.40 8.97 -0.21
C MET A 299 5.68 7.47 -0.40
N ALA A 300 5.01 6.62 0.36
CA ALA A 300 5.16 5.17 0.24
C ALA A 300 3.83 4.43 0.47
N GLY A 301 3.70 3.25 -0.09
CA GLY A 301 2.59 2.34 0.17
C GLY A 301 2.37 1.36 -0.98
N ARG A 302 1.10 1.14 -1.34
CA ARG A 302 0.73 0.13 -2.34
C ARG A 302 -0.41 0.61 -3.25
N TRP A 303 -0.31 0.30 -4.54
CA TRP A 303 -1.46 0.33 -5.45
C TRP A 303 -1.85 -1.09 -5.85
N PHE A 304 -3.12 -1.29 -6.16
CA PHE A 304 -3.68 -2.61 -6.49
C PHE A 304 -4.92 -2.50 -7.37
N LEU A 305 -5.29 -3.61 -8.03
CA LEU A 305 -6.50 -3.65 -8.85
C LEU A 305 -7.75 -3.51 -7.99
N ARG A 306 -8.69 -2.66 -8.39
CA ARG A 306 -9.91 -2.37 -7.62
C ARG A 306 -10.70 -3.64 -7.25
N LYS A 307 -10.74 -4.61 -8.15
CA LYS A 307 -11.52 -5.85 -8.02
C LYS A 307 -10.70 -7.08 -7.65
N ALA A 308 -9.39 -6.92 -7.47
CA ALA A 308 -8.45 -8.00 -7.12
C ALA A 308 -7.30 -7.39 -6.30
N ASP A 309 -7.57 -7.05 -5.05
CA ASP A 309 -6.63 -6.29 -4.21
C ASP A 309 -5.36 -7.07 -3.87
N GLU A 310 -5.34 -8.39 -4.08
CA GLU A 310 -4.15 -9.23 -4.02
C GLU A 310 -3.17 -8.94 -5.17
N ILE A 311 -3.66 -8.40 -6.30
CA ILE A 311 -2.84 -8.04 -7.46
C ILE A 311 -2.49 -6.55 -7.36
N GLY A 312 -1.22 -6.25 -7.08
CA GLY A 312 -0.77 -4.88 -6.91
C GLY A 312 0.74 -4.76 -6.77
N ALA A 313 1.21 -3.55 -6.52
CA ALA A 313 2.63 -3.24 -6.47
C ALA A 313 2.97 -2.28 -5.34
N ARG A 314 4.16 -2.48 -4.75
CA ARG A 314 4.76 -1.49 -3.84
C ARG A 314 5.08 -0.21 -4.61
N PHE A 315 4.97 0.91 -3.92
CA PHE A 315 5.18 2.24 -4.46
C PHE A 315 5.99 3.06 -3.46
N GLU A 316 7.08 3.63 -3.95
CA GLU A 316 7.92 4.59 -3.22
C GLU A 316 8.17 5.79 -4.11
N ALA A 317 8.09 6.98 -3.54
CA ALA A 317 8.28 8.20 -4.30
C ALA A 317 9.00 9.27 -3.49
N ILE A 318 9.80 10.08 -4.18
CA ILE A 318 10.41 11.29 -3.64
C ILE A 318 10.04 12.48 -4.52
N ARG A 319 9.74 13.61 -3.89
CA ARG A 319 9.48 14.87 -4.58
C ARG A 319 10.76 15.36 -5.25
N VAL A 320 10.74 15.57 -6.56
CA VAL A 320 11.93 15.87 -7.37
C VAL A 320 12.66 17.12 -6.88
N GLU A 321 11.90 18.17 -6.55
CA GLU A 321 12.43 19.46 -6.07
C GLU A 321 13.06 19.36 -4.69
N ALA A 322 12.58 18.46 -3.83
CA ALA A 322 13.04 18.32 -2.45
C ALA A 322 14.09 17.22 -2.26
N ALA A 323 14.27 16.35 -3.24
CA ALA A 323 15.26 15.28 -3.22
C ALA A 323 16.68 15.85 -3.28
N PRO A 324 17.65 15.35 -2.50
CA PRO A 324 19.06 15.66 -2.71
C PRO A 324 19.55 15.28 -4.12
N ALA A 325 20.52 16.01 -4.66
CA ALA A 325 21.15 15.63 -5.93
C ALA A 325 21.89 14.29 -5.77
N GLY A 326 21.77 13.42 -6.77
CA GLY A 326 22.34 12.06 -6.75
C GLY A 326 21.49 11.05 -5.96
N THR A 327 20.23 11.35 -5.65
CA THR A 327 19.35 10.37 -4.98
C THR A 327 19.07 9.20 -5.91
N ILE A 328 19.32 7.97 -5.48
CA ILE A 328 18.99 6.75 -6.23
C ILE A 328 17.73 6.12 -5.63
N LEU A 329 16.74 5.80 -6.46
CA LEU A 329 15.48 5.15 -6.06
C LEU A 329 15.40 3.70 -6.51
N SER A 330 15.97 3.36 -7.66
CA SER A 330 15.93 2.00 -8.18
C SER A 330 17.20 1.66 -8.95
N LEU A 331 17.62 0.40 -8.79
CA LEU A 331 18.62 -0.28 -9.58
C LEU A 331 17.97 -1.55 -10.12
N SER A 332 18.11 -1.81 -11.42
CA SER A 332 17.58 -3.02 -12.04
C SER A 332 18.44 -3.51 -13.21
N PRO A 333 18.87 -4.79 -13.22
CA PRO A 333 18.69 -5.75 -12.14
C PRO A 333 19.48 -5.32 -10.88
N SER A 334 19.07 -5.83 -9.71
CA SER A 334 19.80 -5.62 -8.45
C SER A 334 20.74 -6.79 -8.10
N LEU A 335 20.80 -7.82 -8.95
CA LEU A 335 21.64 -8.99 -8.80
C LEU A 335 22.71 -8.96 -9.89
N LEU A 336 23.98 -9.11 -9.50
CA LEU A 336 25.12 -9.08 -10.39
C LEU A 336 25.92 -10.38 -10.24
N LYS A 337 26.07 -11.13 -11.32
CA LYS A 337 26.80 -12.39 -11.32
C LYS A 337 28.29 -12.16 -11.56
N ALA A 338 29.13 -12.72 -10.72
CA ALA A 338 30.58 -12.62 -10.85
C ALA A 338 31.07 -13.29 -12.14
N GLY A 339 31.97 -12.63 -12.86
CA GLY A 339 32.47 -13.05 -14.16
C GLY A 339 31.59 -12.66 -15.34
N GLU A 340 30.48 -11.94 -15.10
CA GLU A 340 29.57 -11.50 -16.16
C GLU A 340 29.55 -9.98 -16.32
N THR A 341 29.22 -9.55 -17.54
CA THR A 341 28.89 -8.16 -17.86
C THR A 341 27.37 -8.01 -17.85
N THR A 342 26.84 -7.04 -17.11
CA THR A 342 25.41 -6.81 -16.95
C THR A 342 25.05 -5.37 -17.24
N GLU A 343 23.92 -5.16 -17.92
CA GLU A 343 23.35 -3.84 -18.09
C GLU A 343 22.41 -3.49 -16.92
N ILE A 344 22.65 -2.36 -16.27
CA ILE A 344 21.87 -1.87 -15.13
C ILE A 344 21.19 -0.55 -15.50
N ARG A 345 19.88 -0.47 -15.25
CA ARG A 345 19.12 0.78 -15.24
C ARG A 345 19.16 1.39 -13.84
N VAL A 346 19.60 2.63 -13.76
CA VAL A 346 19.62 3.45 -12.54
C VAL A 346 18.56 4.54 -12.68
N ALA A 347 17.57 4.52 -11.78
CA ALA A 347 16.54 5.55 -11.70
C ALA A 347 16.68 6.35 -10.40
N GLY A 348 16.61 7.68 -10.51
CA GLY A 348 16.81 8.56 -9.36
C GLY A 348 16.49 10.02 -9.64
N VAL A 349 17.08 10.93 -8.85
CA VAL A 349 16.92 12.37 -8.99
C VAL A 349 18.27 13.05 -9.16
N ARG A 350 18.45 13.81 -10.26
CA ARG A 350 19.66 14.55 -10.60
C ARG A 350 20.92 13.69 -10.42
N LEU A 351 20.95 12.58 -11.16
CA LEU A 351 22.02 11.58 -11.10
C LEU A 351 23.33 12.18 -11.63
N GLY A 352 24.43 11.91 -10.91
CA GLY A 352 25.78 12.30 -11.30
C GLY A 352 26.37 11.42 -12.41
N ASP A 353 27.62 11.69 -12.78
CA ASP A 353 28.35 10.99 -13.86
C ASP A 353 29.31 9.90 -13.38
N ARG A 354 29.35 9.64 -12.07
CA ARG A 354 30.21 8.62 -11.49
C ARG A 354 29.40 7.70 -10.59
N PHE A 355 29.56 6.40 -10.83
CA PHE A 355 28.95 5.32 -10.06
C PHE A 355 30.05 4.38 -9.64
N ASP A 356 30.18 4.17 -8.33
CA ASP A 356 31.17 3.28 -7.74
C ASP A 356 30.43 2.15 -7.03
N PHE A 357 30.56 0.94 -7.57
CA PHE A 357 29.97 -0.27 -7.01
C PHE A 357 30.92 -0.98 -6.03
N GLY A 358 32.10 -0.40 -5.79
CA GLY A 358 33.16 -0.94 -4.96
C GLY A 358 34.06 -1.95 -5.69
N PRO A 359 35.01 -2.56 -4.96
CA PRO A 359 36.02 -3.44 -5.53
C PRO A 359 35.42 -4.64 -6.29
N GLY A 360 36.01 -4.93 -7.45
CA GLY A 360 35.64 -6.06 -8.31
C GLY A 360 34.47 -5.78 -9.26
N ILE A 361 33.99 -4.54 -9.35
CA ILE A 361 32.96 -4.14 -10.33
C ILE A 361 33.44 -2.89 -11.07
N GLU A 362 33.52 -2.99 -12.39
CA GLU A 362 33.90 -1.88 -13.27
C GLU A 362 32.68 -1.37 -14.03
N VAL A 363 32.57 -0.05 -14.20
CA VAL A 363 31.55 0.57 -15.04
C VAL A 363 32.15 0.81 -16.42
N ASP A 364 31.92 -0.12 -17.34
CA ASP A 364 32.51 -0.10 -18.69
C ASP A 364 31.92 1.00 -19.57
N LYS A 365 30.60 1.23 -19.42
CA LYS A 365 29.87 2.21 -20.21
C LYS A 365 28.77 2.86 -19.40
N MET A 366 28.63 4.17 -19.56
CA MET A 366 27.51 4.94 -19.05
C MET A 366 26.77 5.61 -20.21
N THR A 367 25.46 5.41 -20.28
CA THR A 367 24.57 6.09 -21.23
C THR A 367 23.53 6.88 -20.45
N ARG A 368 23.59 8.20 -20.55
CA ARG A 368 22.61 9.09 -19.89
C ARG A 368 21.32 9.12 -20.70
N ILE A 369 20.21 8.73 -20.08
CA ILE A 369 18.88 8.77 -20.68
C ILE A 369 18.22 10.13 -20.35
N SER A 370 18.36 10.57 -19.11
CA SER A 370 17.93 11.90 -18.64
C SER A 370 18.76 12.31 -17.41
N GLU A 371 18.46 13.46 -16.81
CA GLU A 371 19.03 13.82 -15.50
C GLU A 371 18.56 12.90 -14.35
N HIS A 372 17.54 12.07 -14.58
CA HIS A 372 16.90 11.20 -13.59
C HIS A 372 17.05 9.71 -13.91
N GLU A 373 17.76 9.38 -15.00
CA GLU A 373 17.90 8.02 -15.46
C GLU A 373 19.18 7.80 -16.27
N VAL A 374 19.88 6.72 -15.93
CA VAL A 374 21.14 6.32 -16.55
C VAL A 374 21.13 4.82 -16.77
N ARG A 375 21.71 4.38 -17.89
CA ARG A 375 22.00 2.97 -18.19
C ARG A 375 23.50 2.74 -18.08
N LEU A 376 23.89 1.76 -17.27
CA LEU A 376 25.26 1.37 -17.03
C LEU A 376 25.50 -0.02 -17.60
N VAL A 377 26.64 -0.23 -18.24
CA VAL A 377 27.17 -1.57 -18.49
C VAL A 377 28.26 -1.78 -17.46
N VAL A 378 28.12 -2.81 -16.64
CA VAL A 378 29.07 -3.12 -15.58
C VAL A 378 29.65 -4.52 -15.79
N SER A 379 30.95 -4.66 -15.58
CA SER A 379 31.63 -5.96 -15.56
C SER A 379 32.02 -6.32 -14.14
N VAL A 380 31.67 -7.54 -13.73
CA VAL A 380 31.97 -8.06 -12.40
C VAL A 380 33.14 -9.03 -12.52
N ALA A 381 34.23 -8.81 -11.79
CA ALA A 381 35.36 -9.73 -11.77
C ALA A 381 34.93 -11.11 -11.24
N GLY A 382 35.50 -12.19 -11.78
CA GLY A 382 35.14 -13.57 -11.37
C GLY A 382 35.48 -13.87 -9.89
N ASP A 383 36.50 -13.20 -9.37
CA ASP A 383 36.93 -13.28 -7.98
C ASP A 383 36.29 -12.21 -7.06
N ALA A 384 35.40 -11.35 -7.59
CA ALA A 384 34.70 -10.35 -6.80
C ALA A 384 33.98 -10.98 -5.59
N SER A 385 34.14 -10.38 -4.40
CA SER A 385 33.54 -10.91 -3.17
C SER A 385 32.01 -10.94 -3.27
N VAL A 386 31.37 -12.01 -2.84
CA VAL A 386 29.90 -12.09 -2.83
C VAL A 386 29.28 -11.18 -1.77
N GLY A 387 27.99 -10.92 -1.88
CA GLY A 387 27.21 -10.12 -0.93
C GLY A 387 26.87 -8.71 -1.42
N TRP A 388 26.32 -7.91 -0.52
CA TRP A 388 25.82 -6.58 -0.85
C TRP A 388 26.92 -5.58 -1.17
N ARG A 389 26.66 -4.75 -2.17
CA ARG A 389 27.38 -3.53 -2.51
C ARG A 389 26.44 -2.35 -2.37
N THR A 390 26.93 -1.30 -1.75
CA THR A 390 26.17 -0.07 -1.54
C THR A 390 26.67 0.99 -2.50
N LEU A 391 25.75 1.62 -3.22
CA LEU A 391 26.00 2.68 -4.19
C LEU A 391 25.37 3.98 -3.69
N GLY A 392 26.10 5.08 -3.82
CA GLY A 392 25.64 6.41 -3.41
C GLY A 392 26.03 6.78 -1.97
N LYS A 393 25.57 7.94 -1.51
CA LYS A 393 25.85 8.43 -0.15
C LYS A 393 24.95 7.72 0.86
N PRO A 394 25.34 7.62 2.15
CA PRO A 394 24.55 6.94 3.19
C PRO A 394 23.06 7.33 3.22
N ASP A 395 22.75 8.60 2.98
CA ASP A 395 21.38 9.14 3.05
C ASP A 395 20.51 8.80 1.81
N VAL A 396 21.12 8.29 0.74
CA VAL A 396 20.50 8.00 -0.57
C VAL A 396 21.04 6.71 -1.19
N ALA A 397 21.47 5.78 -0.33
CA ALA A 397 22.15 4.56 -0.71
C ALA A 397 21.21 3.54 -1.36
N ALA A 398 21.60 3.03 -2.53
CA ALA A 398 20.98 1.87 -3.16
C ALA A 398 21.91 0.66 -3.04
N ARG A 399 21.37 -0.56 -3.17
CA ARG A 399 22.15 -1.79 -3.00
C ARG A 399 22.01 -2.71 -4.21
N VAL A 400 23.11 -3.36 -4.58
CA VAL A 400 23.13 -4.51 -5.49
C VAL A 400 23.80 -5.68 -4.79
N ALA A 401 23.42 -6.91 -5.12
CA ALA A 401 24.04 -8.10 -4.57
C ALA A 401 24.93 -8.77 -5.62
N VAL A 402 26.19 -9.02 -5.25
CA VAL A 402 27.11 -9.81 -6.06
C VAL A 402 26.99 -11.27 -5.64
N TYR A 403 26.88 -12.17 -6.60
CA TYR A 403 26.85 -13.61 -6.34
C TYR A 403 27.66 -14.36 -7.40
N ARG A 404 28.19 -15.54 -7.05
CA ARG A 404 28.79 -16.47 -8.03
C ARG A 404 27.77 -17.51 -8.44
N GLN A 405 27.08 -18.04 -7.44
CA GLN A 405 26.04 -19.03 -7.52
C GLN A 405 25.07 -18.76 -6.37
N ILE A 406 23.84 -19.21 -6.50
CA ILE A 406 22.85 -19.11 -5.41
C ILE A 406 22.92 -20.36 -4.53
N ASP A 407 22.71 -20.21 -3.23
CA ASP A 407 22.74 -21.35 -2.30
C ASP A 407 21.36 -21.96 -2.15
N ARG A 408 20.31 -21.13 -2.17
CA ARG A 408 18.92 -21.56 -2.04
C ARG A 408 17.93 -20.62 -2.71
N VAL A 409 16.72 -21.12 -2.90
CA VAL A 409 15.55 -20.37 -3.37
C VAL A 409 14.45 -20.49 -2.31
N ARG A 410 13.88 -19.36 -1.89
CA ARG A 410 12.65 -19.32 -1.08
C ARG A 410 11.49 -18.83 -1.94
N VAL A 411 10.36 -19.53 -1.84
CA VAL A 411 9.10 -19.06 -2.43
C VAL A 411 8.53 -18.01 -1.48
N GLU A 412 8.28 -16.80 -1.98
CA GLU A 412 7.65 -15.73 -1.21
C GLU A 412 6.28 -15.35 -1.81
N PRO A 413 5.19 -15.27 -1.01
CA PRO A 413 5.14 -15.61 0.41
C PRO A 413 5.36 -17.12 0.63
N GLU A 414 6.01 -17.47 1.75
CA GLU A 414 6.25 -18.87 2.11
C GLU A 414 4.93 -19.62 2.36
N PHE A 415 3.94 -18.94 2.93
CA PHE A 415 2.59 -19.43 3.12
C PHE A 415 1.59 -18.47 2.46
N GLY A 416 0.86 -18.95 1.47
CA GLY A 416 -0.13 -18.18 0.72
C GLY A 416 -1.56 -18.71 0.89
N TYR A 417 -2.53 -17.82 0.71
CA TYR A 417 -3.93 -18.17 0.52
C TYR A 417 -4.41 -17.74 -0.88
N ALA A 418 -5.10 -18.65 -1.56
CA ALA A 418 -6.01 -18.34 -2.65
C ALA A 418 -7.44 -18.64 -2.19
N ARG A 419 -8.45 -18.10 -2.89
CA ARG A 419 -9.86 -18.40 -2.60
C ARG A 419 -10.64 -18.66 -3.87
N LEU A 420 -11.47 -19.69 -3.82
CA LEU A 420 -12.41 -20.00 -4.90
C LEU A 420 -13.32 -18.79 -5.18
N GLY A 421 -13.80 -18.69 -6.41
CA GLY A 421 -14.72 -17.64 -6.87
C GLY A 421 -15.95 -18.23 -7.55
N GLY A 422 -17.08 -17.54 -7.48
CA GLY A 422 -18.33 -17.97 -8.09
C GLY A 422 -19.52 -17.12 -7.67
N GLY A 423 -20.58 -17.13 -8.49
CA GLY A 423 -21.76 -16.29 -8.28
C GLY A 423 -21.41 -14.81 -8.27
N THR A 424 -21.63 -14.13 -7.15
CA THR A 424 -21.34 -12.70 -6.97
C THR A 424 -19.97 -12.40 -6.37
N VAL A 425 -19.16 -13.43 -6.04
CA VAL A 425 -17.85 -13.27 -5.41
C VAL A 425 -16.75 -13.66 -6.40
N ALA A 426 -15.86 -12.72 -6.71
CA ALA A 426 -14.70 -12.96 -7.55
C ALA A 426 -13.70 -13.91 -6.84
N PRO A 427 -12.95 -14.74 -7.59
CA PRO A 427 -11.86 -15.52 -7.03
C PRO A 427 -10.76 -14.60 -6.48
N VAL A 428 -9.97 -15.11 -5.52
CA VAL A 428 -8.77 -14.44 -5.02
C VAL A 428 -7.56 -15.26 -5.42
N THR A 429 -6.71 -14.69 -6.26
CA THR A 429 -5.47 -15.34 -6.72
C THR A 429 -4.38 -15.32 -5.64
N ALA A 430 -3.29 -16.05 -5.87
CA ALA A 430 -2.10 -15.94 -5.04
C ALA A 430 -0.86 -15.77 -5.94
N GLN A 431 -0.13 -14.67 -5.76
CA GLN A 431 1.10 -14.40 -6.51
C GLN A 431 2.31 -14.78 -5.66
N PHE A 432 3.24 -15.50 -6.27
CA PHE A 432 4.50 -15.95 -5.68
C PHE A 432 5.70 -15.41 -6.45
N GLU A 433 6.84 -15.28 -5.78
CA GLU A 433 8.14 -14.99 -6.39
C GLU A 433 9.21 -15.94 -5.85
N ALA A 434 10.16 -16.31 -6.70
CA ALA A 434 11.28 -17.16 -6.35
C ALA A 434 12.44 -16.26 -5.93
N ILE A 435 12.72 -16.19 -4.64
CA ILE A 435 13.74 -15.31 -4.08
C ILE A 435 15.02 -16.09 -3.86
N ALA A 436 16.10 -15.65 -4.48
CA ALA A 436 17.42 -16.24 -4.29
C ALA A 436 18.11 -15.71 -3.03
N TRP A 437 18.88 -16.59 -2.40
CA TRP A 437 19.63 -16.30 -1.19
C TRP A 437 21.05 -16.88 -1.26
N LEU A 438 21.95 -16.28 -0.47
CA LEU A 438 23.22 -16.87 -0.08
C LEU A 438 23.19 -17.21 1.41
N ASP A 439 23.85 -18.30 1.79
CA ASP A 439 24.00 -18.81 3.16
C ASP A 439 25.04 -18.03 3.99
N GLY A 440 25.50 -16.88 3.48
CA GLY A 440 26.46 -16.03 4.20
C GLY A 440 27.86 -16.66 4.40
N PRO A 441 28.75 -15.96 5.11
CA PRO A 441 30.06 -16.46 5.50
C PRO A 441 30.07 -17.75 6.33
N ASP A 442 29.04 -18.02 7.13
CA ASP A 442 29.00 -19.23 7.98
C ASP A 442 28.58 -20.50 7.22
N GLY A 443 28.02 -20.34 6.02
CA GLY A 443 27.63 -21.41 5.11
C GLY A 443 26.43 -22.22 5.59
N LYS A 444 25.61 -21.67 6.49
CA LYS A 444 24.42 -22.32 7.03
C LYS A 444 23.17 -21.55 6.58
N PRO A 445 22.08 -22.25 6.20
CA PRO A 445 20.84 -21.59 5.89
C PRO A 445 20.15 -21.10 7.17
N ASP A 446 19.34 -20.05 7.02
CA ASP A 446 18.43 -19.54 8.05
C ASP A 446 19.14 -18.92 9.26
N THR A 447 20.28 -18.26 9.02
CA THR A 447 21.11 -17.53 10.00
C THR A 447 21.11 -16.02 9.74
N ASP A 448 21.63 -15.24 10.69
CA ASP A 448 21.62 -13.77 10.63
C ASP A 448 22.53 -13.18 9.52
N ASP A 449 23.49 -13.95 9.01
CA ASP A 449 24.43 -13.53 7.96
C ASP A 449 23.96 -13.88 6.54
N ASP A 450 22.79 -14.48 6.42
CA ASP A 450 22.11 -14.76 5.17
C ASP A 450 21.89 -13.51 4.31
N VAL A 451 22.12 -13.67 3.00
CA VAL A 451 21.99 -12.57 2.03
C VAL A 451 20.81 -12.83 1.10
N ARG A 452 19.69 -12.13 1.32
CA ARG A 452 18.54 -12.12 0.41
C ARG A 452 18.85 -11.39 -0.90
N LEU A 453 19.15 -12.08 -1.98
CA LEU A 453 19.56 -11.45 -3.26
C LEU A 453 18.40 -10.71 -3.96
N GLY A 454 17.24 -11.37 -4.07
CA GLY A 454 16.06 -10.83 -4.74
C GLY A 454 15.36 -11.85 -5.65
N PRO A 455 14.31 -11.42 -6.38
CA PRO A 455 13.54 -12.31 -7.24
C PRO A 455 14.36 -12.76 -8.46
N MET A 456 14.17 -14.02 -8.85
CA MET A 456 14.71 -14.63 -10.05
C MET A 456 13.60 -15.28 -10.88
N ASP A 457 13.83 -15.41 -12.18
CA ASP A 457 12.95 -16.17 -13.06
C ASP A 457 12.96 -17.65 -12.65
N ALA A 458 11.77 -18.25 -12.60
CA ALA A 458 11.60 -19.63 -12.18
C ALA A 458 10.54 -20.34 -13.03
N GLN A 459 10.67 -21.66 -13.13
CA GLN A 459 9.59 -22.53 -13.58
C GLN A 459 8.70 -22.85 -12.38
N TRP A 460 7.41 -22.64 -12.53
CA TRP A 460 6.43 -22.78 -11.46
C TRP A 460 5.54 -24.00 -11.66
N SER A 461 5.26 -24.70 -10.57
CA SER A 461 4.28 -25.78 -10.51
C SER A 461 3.63 -25.88 -9.13
N VAL A 462 2.55 -26.63 -9.03
CA VAL A 462 1.94 -27.03 -7.75
C VAL A 462 1.91 -28.55 -7.63
N ASP A 463 2.01 -29.04 -6.41
CA ASP A 463 1.80 -30.45 -6.04
C ASP A 463 0.93 -30.52 -4.78
N ASN A 464 0.44 -31.71 -4.43
CA ASN A 464 -0.27 -31.96 -3.20
C ASN A 464 0.66 -31.75 -2.01
N HIS A 465 0.24 -31.00 -0.99
CA HIS A 465 1.11 -30.67 0.13
C HIS A 465 1.48 -31.88 0.99
N ASP A 466 0.50 -32.74 1.28
CA ASP A 466 0.66 -33.91 2.15
C ASP A 466 -0.10 -35.15 1.62
N GLU A 467 -0.12 -36.24 2.40
CA GLU A 467 -0.83 -37.46 2.06
C GLU A 467 -2.34 -37.25 1.94
N ARG A 468 -2.93 -36.34 2.73
CA ARG A 468 -4.36 -36.04 2.69
C ARG A 468 -4.71 -35.33 1.40
N ALA A 469 -3.97 -34.28 1.05
CA ALA A 469 -4.13 -33.55 -0.21
C ALA A 469 -3.99 -34.48 -1.42
N ARG A 470 -3.06 -35.44 -1.36
CA ARG A 470 -2.87 -36.44 -2.42
C ARG A 470 -4.06 -37.39 -2.55
N ALA A 471 -4.61 -37.86 -1.42
CA ALA A 471 -5.79 -38.71 -1.40
C ALA A 471 -7.04 -37.99 -1.94
N ASP A 472 -7.15 -36.68 -1.69
CA ASP A 472 -8.24 -35.82 -2.19
C ASP A 472 -7.96 -35.27 -3.60
N GLU A 473 -6.81 -35.58 -4.20
CA GLU A 473 -6.33 -35.06 -5.50
C GLU A 473 -6.34 -33.52 -5.59
N ASP A 474 -5.99 -32.82 -4.51
CA ASP A 474 -6.10 -31.35 -4.42
C ASP A 474 -5.41 -30.62 -5.58
N ALA A 475 -4.20 -31.01 -5.96
CA ALA A 475 -3.45 -30.38 -7.05
C ALA A 475 -4.16 -30.50 -8.42
N ARG A 476 -5.02 -31.50 -8.60
CA ARG A 476 -5.82 -31.69 -9.82
C ARG A 476 -7.01 -30.75 -9.88
N PHE A 477 -7.60 -30.41 -8.73
CA PHE A 477 -8.89 -29.72 -8.68
C PHE A 477 -8.83 -28.27 -8.21
N ALA A 478 -7.81 -27.90 -7.45
CA ALA A 478 -7.80 -26.64 -6.72
C ALA A 478 -7.55 -25.39 -7.60
N GLY A 479 -6.89 -25.56 -8.75
CA GLY A 479 -6.59 -24.47 -9.68
C GLY A 479 -5.36 -24.74 -10.53
N VAL A 480 -4.82 -23.67 -11.13
CA VAL A 480 -3.69 -23.73 -12.06
C VAL A 480 -2.63 -22.70 -11.66
N MET A 481 -1.36 -23.08 -11.76
CA MET A 481 -0.22 -22.18 -11.60
C MET A 481 0.22 -21.64 -12.97
N GLU A 482 0.22 -20.32 -13.11
CA GLU A 482 0.67 -19.64 -14.32
C GLU A 482 2.21 -19.52 -14.36
N PRO A 483 2.82 -19.36 -15.55
CA PRO A 483 4.28 -19.27 -15.70
C PRO A 483 4.94 -18.12 -14.94
N HIS A 484 4.21 -17.03 -14.64
CA HIS A 484 4.70 -15.89 -13.86
C HIS A 484 4.47 -16.04 -12.34
N GLY A 485 4.19 -17.25 -11.86
CA GLY A 485 4.04 -17.55 -10.43
C GLY A 485 2.70 -17.11 -9.82
N GLN A 486 1.68 -16.87 -10.65
CA GLN A 486 0.34 -16.56 -10.17
C GLN A 486 -0.52 -17.83 -10.18
N PHE A 487 -1.02 -18.22 -9.01
CA PHE A 487 -2.01 -19.27 -8.89
C PHE A 487 -3.43 -18.71 -9.11
N ILE A 488 -4.14 -19.31 -10.06
CA ILE A 488 -5.55 -19.02 -10.36
C ILE A 488 -6.40 -20.16 -9.79
N PRO A 489 -7.23 -19.89 -8.77
CA PRO A 489 -8.06 -20.92 -8.15
C PRO A 489 -9.21 -21.35 -9.07
N ALA A 490 -9.65 -22.59 -8.90
CA ALA A 490 -10.81 -23.14 -9.60
C ALA A 490 -12.13 -22.46 -9.16
N PRO A 491 -13.23 -22.67 -9.91
CA PRO A 491 -14.55 -22.19 -9.51
C PRO A 491 -15.01 -22.78 -8.18
N ALA A 492 -15.81 -22.00 -7.46
CA ALA A 492 -16.43 -22.41 -6.21
C ALA A 492 -17.70 -23.25 -6.40
N GLY A 493 -18.24 -23.76 -5.28
CA GLY A 493 -19.42 -24.61 -5.25
C GLY A 493 -19.07 -26.10 -5.17
N PRO A 494 -20.08 -26.98 -5.01
CA PRO A 494 -19.90 -28.42 -5.05
C PRO A 494 -19.33 -28.87 -6.39
N ASN A 495 -18.34 -29.77 -6.36
CA ASN A 495 -17.80 -30.39 -7.57
C ASN A 495 -18.22 -31.87 -7.63
N PRO A 496 -19.09 -32.28 -8.58
CA PRO A 496 -19.49 -33.67 -8.75
C PRO A 496 -18.32 -34.63 -9.00
N ALA A 497 -17.21 -34.14 -9.58
CA ALA A 497 -15.99 -34.93 -9.77
C ALA A 497 -15.18 -35.15 -8.47
N ARG A 498 -15.61 -34.56 -7.35
CA ARG A 498 -15.00 -34.70 -6.01
C ARG A 498 -16.01 -35.14 -4.95
N ASN A 499 -16.98 -35.99 -5.32
CA ASN A 499 -18.06 -36.40 -4.41
C ASN A 499 -18.77 -35.18 -3.77
N ASP A 500 -19.01 -34.15 -4.59
CA ASP A 500 -19.65 -32.88 -4.22
C ASP A 500 -18.88 -32.01 -3.20
N LEU A 501 -17.62 -32.34 -2.89
CA LEU A 501 -16.73 -31.42 -2.17
C LEU A 501 -16.36 -30.21 -3.04
N SER A 502 -15.99 -29.11 -2.40
CA SER A 502 -15.49 -27.93 -3.11
C SER A 502 -14.10 -28.16 -3.71
N ASN A 503 -13.69 -27.30 -4.64
CA ASN A 503 -12.34 -27.27 -5.20
C ASN A 503 -11.28 -26.66 -4.25
N THR A 504 -11.49 -26.76 -2.94
CA THR A 504 -10.48 -26.34 -1.96
C THR A 504 -9.31 -27.31 -1.95
N GLY A 505 -8.15 -26.89 -1.45
CA GLY A 505 -7.02 -27.81 -1.33
C GLY A 505 -5.82 -27.23 -0.60
N ASP A 506 -4.89 -28.12 -0.23
CA ASP A 506 -3.61 -27.80 0.39
C ASP A 506 -2.46 -28.20 -0.54
N LEU A 507 -1.72 -27.21 -1.02
CA LEU A 507 -0.76 -27.35 -2.11
C LEU A 507 0.65 -26.95 -1.68
N SER A 508 1.63 -27.66 -2.22
CA SER A 508 3.02 -27.20 -2.26
C SER A 508 3.24 -26.40 -3.54
N VAL A 509 3.73 -25.16 -3.42
CA VAL A 509 4.13 -24.31 -4.54
C VAL A 509 5.62 -24.51 -4.79
N VAL A 510 5.98 -24.96 -5.98
CA VAL A 510 7.36 -25.30 -6.32
C VAL A 510 7.90 -24.31 -7.35
N ALA A 511 9.04 -23.69 -7.04
CA ALA A 511 9.79 -22.82 -7.92
C ALA A 511 11.15 -23.44 -8.26
N LYS A 512 11.45 -23.60 -9.55
CA LYS A 512 12.75 -24.08 -10.03
C LYS A 512 13.51 -22.96 -10.75
N VAL A 513 14.61 -22.51 -10.17
CA VAL A 513 15.48 -21.46 -10.72
C VAL A 513 16.70 -22.11 -11.37
N VAL A 514 17.02 -21.69 -12.59
CA VAL A 514 18.23 -22.11 -13.30
C VAL A 514 19.39 -21.19 -12.92
N ASP A 515 20.47 -21.75 -12.39
CA ASP A 515 21.70 -21.05 -12.03
C ASP A 515 22.89 -21.74 -12.70
N GLY A 516 23.24 -21.27 -13.91
CA GLY A 516 24.23 -21.92 -14.76
C GLY A 516 23.77 -23.32 -15.16
N ALA A 517 24.56 -24.34 -14.83
CA ALA A 517 24.21 -25.74 -15.08
C ALA A 517 23.35 -26.38 -13.98
N ARG A 518 23.09 -25.66 -12.88
CA ARG A 518 22.33 -26.17 -11.73
C ARG A 518 20.88 -25.69 -11.79
N THR A 519 20.00 -26.48 -11.20
CA THR A 519 18.63 -26.07 -10.90
C THR A 519 18.46 -26.08 -9.39
N VAL A 520 18.11 -24.93 -8.82
CA VAL A 520 17.83 -24.78 -7.38
C VAL A 520 16.33 -24.68 -7.20
N THR A 521 15.78 -25.49 -6.29
CA THR A 521 14.34 -25.58 -6.07
C THR A 521 13.98 -24.97 -4.73
N GLY A 522 12.95 -24.12 -4.71
CA GLY A 522 12.30 -23.63 -3.52
C GLY A 522 10.86 -24.13 -3.45
N THR A 523 10.38 -24.38 -2.23
CA THR A 523 8.99 -24.79 -2.00
C THR A 523 8.34 -23.87 -0.98
N GLY A 524 7.12 -23.43 -1.28
CA GLY A 524 6.21 -22.76 -0.34
C GLY A 524 4.92 -23.57 -0.18
N ARG A 525 4.01 -23.10 0.68
CA ARG A 525 2.69 -23.70 0.90
C ARG A 525 1.59 -22.76 0.45
N LEU A 526 0.55 -23.31 -0.15
CA LEU A 526 -0.64 -22.58 -0.59
C LEU A 526 -1.89 -23.32 -0.13
N VAL A 527 -2.74 -22.62 0.62
CA VAL A 527 -4.09 -23.12 0.93
C VAL A 527 -5.10 -22.44 0.02
N VAL A 528 -5.83 -23.23 -0.75
CA VAL A 528 -6.98 -22.79 -1.54
C VAL A 528 -8.24 -22.94 -0.71
N ALA A 529 -8.73 -21.82 -0.19
CA ALA A 529 -9.86 -21.79 0.75
C ALA A 529 -11.19 -21.42 0.07
N ALA A 530 -12.29 -21.63 0.80
CA ALA A 530 -13.60 -21.16 0.39
C ALA A 530 -13.70 -19.63 0.33
N GLN A 531 -14.80 -19.15 -0.26
CA GLN A 531 -15.09 -17.73 -0.38
C GLN A 531 -15.29 -17.08 0.99
N ARG A 532 -15.28 -15.74 0.98
CA ARG A 532 -15.74 -14.91 2.10
C ARG A 532 -16.61 -13.79 1.56
N TRP A 533 -17.76 -13.60 2.18
CA TRP A 533 -18.75 -12.60 1.73
C TRP A 533 -18.60 -11.26 2.46
N ASN A 534 -18.09 -11.28 3.68
CA ASN A 534 -17.77 -10.07 4.43
C ASN A 534 -16.31 -9.66 4.17
N THR A 535 -16.11 -8.59 3.40
CA THR A 535 -14.78 -8.10 2.98
C THR A 535 -14.61 -6.61 3.28
N PRO A 536 -14.62 -6.21 4.57
CA PRO A 536 -14.51 -4.81 4.94
C PRO A 536 -13.15 -4.21 4.56
N PRO A 537 -13.02 -2.87 4.50
CA PRO A 537 -11.78 -2.18 4.17
C PRO A 537 -10.54 -2.57 5.01
N LEU A 538 -10.69 -2.84 6.31
CA LEU A 538 -9.64 -3.46 7.14
C LEU A 538 -10.13 -4.86 7.50
N ARG A 539 -9.39 -5.94 7.21
CA ARG A 539 -9.86 -7.34 7.27
C ARG A 539 -9.88 -7.95 8.67
#